data_AF-A0A6M5YLT6-F1
#
_entry.id   AF-A0A6M5YLT6-F1
#
_cell.length_a   1.000
_cell.length_b   1.000
_cell.length_c   1.000
_cell.angle_alpha   90.00
_cell.angle_beta   90.00
_cell.angle_gamma   90.00
#
_symmetry.space_group_name_H-M   'P 1'
#
loop_
_entity.id
_entity.type
_entity.pdbx_description
1 polymer ?
#
loop_
_entity_poly.entity_id
_entity_poly.type
_entity_poly.pdbx_seq_one_letter_code
_entity_poly.pdbx_strand_id
1 'polypeptide(L)'
;MGDYAAAIGTTGFDYTLTFNVPNPPPSIPPTGAFVQANGLRATDFTDGLTSTLFFGEKHVPRKLEAKYPYDCGMYDGHNIICSTRSAGPGFPIAQGAFDMSIAFGGSHVGICQFAFADGSVRPVRSAIDELTLGLLSDRSDGLPVPSDY
;
A
#
# COMPACT_ATOMS: atom_id res chain seq x y z
N MET A 1 -12.58 -13.79 -3.12
CA MET A 1 -12.50 -12.85 -1.99
C MET A 1 -11.18 -13.06 -1.29
N GLY A 2 -10.53 -11.98 -0.92
CA GLY A 2 -9.25 -11.97 -0.24
C GLY A 2 -9.15 -10.69 0.56
N ASP A 3 -8.77 -10.80 1.83
CA ASP A 3 -8.81 -9.71 2.81
C ASP A 3 -7.47 -8.96 2.90
N TYR A 4 -6.55 -9.22 1.97
CA TYR A 4 -5.23 -8.62 1.91
C TYR A 4 -4.96 -8.02 0.53
N ALA A 5 -4.14 -6.97 0.52
CA ALA A 5 -3.68 -6.27 -0.66
C ALA A 5 -2.16 -6.07 -0.63
N ALA A 6 -1.55 -6.07 -1.81
CA ALA A 6 -0.15 -5.76 -2.02
C ALA A 6 0.12 -4.26 -1.88
N ALA A 7 1.24 -3.90 -1.24
CA ALA A 7 1.68 -2.52 -1.08
C ALA A 7 2.38 -2.01 -2.34
N ILE A 8 1.77 -1.03 -2.99
CA ILE A 8 2.29 -0.43 -4.25
C ILE A 8 2.90 0.96 -4.05
N GLY A 9 3.06 1.38 -2.79
CA GLY A 9 3.78 2.59 -2.43
C GLY A 9 2.89 3.81 -2.25
N THR A 10 3.51 4.97 -2.45
CA THR A 10 2.99 6.29 -2.10
C THR A 10 2.37 7.05 -3.28
N THR A 11 2.45 6.51 -4.49
CA THR A 11 2.09 7.25 -5.71
C THR A 11 0.68 6.96 -6.23
N GLY A 12 0.02 5.91 -5.73
CA GLY A 12 -1.27 5.42 -6.24
C GLY A 12 -1.15 4.44 -7.40
N PHE A 13 0.06 4.21 -7.94
CA PHE A 13 0.29 3.41 -9.15
C PHE A 13 1.45 2.44 -8.94
N ASP A 14 1.29 1.21 -9.42
CA ASP A 14 2.32 0.18 -9.45
C ASP A 14 3.18 0.23 -10.74
N TYR A 15 2.94 1.21 -11.61
CA TYR A 15 3.69 1.45 -12.83
C TYR A 15 4.11 2.92 -12.95
N THR A 16 5.09 3.19 -13.81
CA THR A 16 5.56 4.56 -14.05
C THR A 16 4.50 5.36 -14.79
N LEU A 17 3.98 6.40 -14.15
CA LEU A 17 3.15 7.39 -14.81
C LEU A 17 4.01 8.37 -15.59
N THR A 18 3.65 8.62 -16.85
CA THR A 18 4.27 9.62 -17.71
C THR A 18 3.26 10.68 -18.10
N PHE A 19 3.64 11.96 -18.03
CA PHE A 19 2.79 13.06 -18.43
C PHE A 19 3.10 13.50 -19.86
N ASN A 20 2.07 13.73 -20.67
CA ASN A 20 2.26 14.14 -22.05
C ASN A 20 2.51 15.66 -22.14
N VAL A 21 3.72 16.10 -21.72
CA VAL A 21 4.17 17.50 -21.74
C VAL A 21 5.56 17.63 -22.41
N PRO A 22 5.97 18.84 -22.85
CA PRO A 22 7.23 19.02 -23.59
C PRO A 22 8.51 18.62 -22.83
N ASN A 23 9.53 18.24 -23.61
CA ASN A 23 10.69 17.41 -23.29
C ASN A 23 11.67 17.92 -22.18
N PRO A 24 12.09 17.09 -21.20
CA PRO A 24 11.63 15.73 -20.92
C PRO A 24 10.34 15.71 -20.08
N PRO A 25 9.40 14.79 -20.36
CA PRO A 25 8.21 14.67 -19.55
C PRO A 25 8.58 14.20 -18.12
N PRO A 26 8.07 14.85 -17.07
CA PRO A 26 8.18 14.31 -15.72
C PRO A 26 7.52 12.93 -15.68
N SER A 27 8.10 12.03 -14.89
CA SER A 27 7.56 10.69 -14.65
C SER A 27 7.51 10.41 -13.16
N ILE A 28 6.48 9.71 -12.71
CA ILE A 28 6.30 9.30 -11.32
C ILE A 28 6.49 7.77 -11.30
N PRO A 29 7.66 7.28 -10.86
CA PRO A 29 7.90 5.84 -10.76
C PRO A 29 7.13 5.23 -9.57
N PRO A 30 6.85 3.92 -9.60
CA PRO A 30 6.28 3.23 -8.46
C PRO A 30 7.31 3.07 -7.34
N THR A 31 6.89 3.28 -6.10
CA THR A 31 7.75 3.31 -4.91
C THR A 31 7.59 2.09 -4.01
N GLY A 32 6.48 1.36 -4.11
CA GLY A 32 6.21 0.22 -3.25
C GLY A 32 7.00 -1.04 -3.54
N ALA A 33 6.72 -2.08 -2.77
CA ALA A 33 7.34 -3.40 -2.89
C ALA A 33 6.84 -4.21 -4.10
N PHE A 34 5.69 -3.84 -4.66
CA PHE A 34 5.11 -4.47 -5.85
C PHE A 34 5.04 -3.50 -7.01
N VAL A 35 5.56 -3.93 -8.15
CA VAL A 35 5.64 -3.16 -9.39
C VAL A 35 5.07 -3.98 -10.53
N GLN A 36 4.27 -3.33 -11.39
CA GLN A 36 3.65 -3.97 -12.53
C GLN A 36 4.69 -4.64 -13.43
N ALA A 37 4.45 -5.91 -13.75
CA ALA A 37 5.25 -6.74 -14.65
C ALA A 37 6.74 -6.94 -14.25
N ASN A 38 7.15 -6.49 -13.06
CA ASN A 38 8.54 -6.58 -12.62
C ASN A 38 8.64 -7.15 -11.20
N GLY A 39 9.50 -8.15 -11.03
CA GLY A 39 9.90 -8.64 -9.72
C GLY A 39 11.08 -7.83 -9.17
N LEU A 40 11.01 -7.44 -7.90
CA LEU A 40 12.10 -6.76 -7.20
C LEU A 40 13.01 -7.76 -6.50
N ARG A 41 14.28 -7.40 -6.38
CA ARG A 41 15.30 -8.12 -5.61
C ARG A 41 15.36 -7.56 -4.20
N ALA A 42 15.83 -8.35 -3.25
CA ALA A 42 16.08 -7.86 -1.88
C ALA A 42 16.99 -6.62 -1.84
N THR A 43 17.90 -6.48 -2.80
CA THR A 43 18.79 -5.32 -2.92
C THR A 43 18.09 -4.03 -3.37
N ASP A 44 16.87 -4.13 -3.89
CA ASP A 44 16.09 -2.97 -4.34
C ASP A 44 15.35 -2.27 -3.17
N PHE A 45 15.41 -2.87 -1.97
CA PHE A 45 14.85 -2.35 -0.73
C PHE A 45 15.96 -1.66 0.09
N THR A 46 16.40 -0.49 -0.36
CA THR A 46 17.53 0.20 0.27
C THR A 46 17.22 0.71 1.67
N ASP A 47 15.94 0.90 1.99
CA ASP A 47 15.49 1.34 3.33
C ASP A 47 15.36 0.16 4.32
N GLY A 48 15.50 -1.05 3.80
CA GLY A 48 15.56 -2.30 4.55
C GLY A 48 14.25 -3.08 4.54
N LEU A 49 14.36 -4.40 4.35
CA LEU A 49 13.21 -5.31 4.31
C LEU A 49 12.35 -5.28 5.58
N THR A 50 12.96 -4.99 6.73
CA THR A 50 12.28 -4.87 8.03
C THR A 50 11.44 -3.59 8.16
N SER A 51 11.57 -2.65 7.23
CA SER A 51 10.97 -1.33 7.30
C SER A 51 10.08 -1.02 6.10
N THR A 52 9.87 -1.99 5.19
CA THR A 52 9.02 -1.82 4.01
C THR A 52 7.78 -2.70 4.09
N LEU A 53 6.61 -2.11 3.90
CA LEU A 53 5.33 -2.81 3.79
C LEU A 53 5.32 -3.72 2.56
N PHE A 54 4.76 -4.92 2.73
CA PHE A 54 4.64 -5.91 1.68
C PHE A 54 3.17 -6.20 1.38
N PHE A 55 2.44 -6.72 2.36
CA PHE A 55 1.00 -6.92 2.28
C PHE A 55 0.31 -6.28 3.48
N GLY A 56 -0.92 -5.82 3.30
CA GLY A 56 -1.73 -5.29 4.39
C GLY A 56 -3.19 -5.69 4.25
N GLU A 57 -3.95 -5.57 5.33
CA GLU A 57 -5.40 -5.81 5.28
C GLU A 57 -6.07 -4.85 4.29
N LYS A 58 -6.90 -5.41 3.41
CA LYS A 58 -7.66 -4.67 2.42
C LYS A 58 -8.95 -4.17 3.06
N HIS A 59 -9.14 -2.86 3.12
CA HIS A 59 -10.39 -2.32 3.65
C HIS A 59 -11.57 -2.61 2.72
N VAL A 60 -12.65 -3.14 3.31
CA VAL A 60 -13.94 -3.33 2.67
C VAL A 60 -14.99 -2.65 3.57
N PRO A 61 -15.70 -1.61 3.09
CA PRO A 61 -16.72 -0.97 3.89
C PRO A 61 -17.85 -1.94 4.17
N ARG A 62 -18.38 -1.89 5.39
CA ARG A 62 -19.44 -2.76 5.86
C ARG A 62 -20.68 -2.65 4.96
N LYS A 63 -21.30 -3.78 4.65
CA LYS A 63 -22.42 -3.94 3.69
C LYS A 63 -22.04 -3.82 2.21
N LEU A 64 -20.75 -3.63 1.91
CA LEU A 64 -20.21 -3.63 0.55
C LEU A 64 -19.29 -4.83 0.28
N GLU A 65 -19.34 -5.84 1.15
CA GLU A 65 -18.70 -7.13 0.93
C GLU A 65 -19.24 -7.77 -0.36
N ALA A 66 -18.36 -8.44 -1.10
CA ALA A 66 -18.62 -9.00 -2.43
C ALA A 66 -19.12 -7.98 -3.49
N LYS A 67 -18.94 -6.66 -3.29
CA LYS A 67 -19.32 -5.62 -4.26
C LYS A 67 -18.11 -4.88 -4.80
N TYR A 68 -17.93 -4.93 -6.11
CA TYR A 68 -16.98 -4.06 -6.81
C TYR A 68 -17.37 -2.57 -6.63
N PRO A 69 -16.41 -1.64 -6.43
CA PRO A 69 -14.96 -1.85 -6.41
C PRO A 69 -14.38 -2.22 -5.04
N TYR A 70 -15.18 -2.21 -3.98
CA TYR A 70 -14.69 -2.36 -2.60
C TYR A 70 -14.19 -3.77 -2.30
N ASP A 71 -14.86 -4.77 -2.85
CA ASP A 71 -14.46 -6.15 -2.70
C ASP A 71 -14.51 -6.90 -4.04
N CYS A 72 -13.40 -7.56 -4.32
CA CYS A 72 -13.16 -8.38 -5.49
C CYS A 72 -11.96 -9.32 -5.20
N GLY A 73 -11.67 -10.23 -6.13
CA GLY A 73 -10.68 -11.28 -5.92
C GLY A 73 -9.24 -10.76 -5.92
N MET A 74 -8.43 -11.21 -4.95
CA MET A 74 -6.99 -10.86 -4.87
C MET A 74 -6.17 -11.29 -6.10
N TYR A 75 -6.68 -12.25 -6.89
CA TYR A 75 -6.04 -12.75 -8.11
C TYR A 75 -6.50 -12.03 -9.38
N ASP A 76 -7.30 -10.97 -9.26
CA ASP A 76 -7.66 -10.12 -10.38
C ASP A 76 -6.49 -9.19 -10.72
N GLY A 77 -5.79 -9.53 -11.80
CA GLY A 77 -4.72 -8.71 -12.37
C GLY A 77 -5.19 -7.67 -13.38
N HIS A 78 -6.49 -7.62 -13.70
CA HIS A 78 -7.07 -6.61 -14.59
C HIS A 78 -7.45 -5.35 -13.80
N ASN A 79 -8.02 -5.52 -12.61
CA ASN A 79 -8.44 -4.42 -11.76
C ASN A 79 -7.48 -4.25 -10.56
N ILE A 80 -6.61 -3.24 -10.63
CA ILE A 80 -5.60 -2.93 -9.59
C ILE A 80 -6.21 -2.81 -8.17
N ILE A 81 -7.42 -2.23 -8.07
CA ILE A 81 -8.15 -2.05 -6.81
C ILE A 81 -8.51 -3.39 -6.14
N CYS A 82 -8.46 -4.52 -6.84
CA CYS A 82 -8.80 -5.81 -6.25
C CYS A 82 -7.66 -6.44 -5.46
N SER A 83 -6.41 -6.09 -5.79
CA SER A 83 -5.23 -6.79 -5.30
C SER A 83 -4.18 -5.87 -4.67
N THR A 84 -4.30 -4.54 -4.81
CA THR A 84 -3.28 -3.61 -4.33
C THR A 84 -3.86 -2.41 -3.57
N ARG A 85 -3.02 -1.78 -2.74
CA ARG A 85 -3.32 -0.52 -2.05
C ARG A 85 -2.06 0.33 -1.96
N SER A 86 -2.27 1.64 -2.01
CA SER A 86 -1.25 2.62 -1.65
C SER A 86 -1.37 3.00 -0.18
N ALA A 87 -0.26 3.48 0.37
CA ALA A 87 -0.13 3.91 1.75
C ALA A 87 0.79 5.13 1.80
N GLY A 88 0.45 6.13 2.61
CA GLY A 88 1.24 7.35 2.80
C GLY A 88 0.40 8.63 2.68
N PRO A 89 1.04 9.79 2.41
CA PRO A 89 0.32 11.06 2.23
C PRO A 89 -0.74 10.97 1.12
N GLY A 90 -2.00 11.18 1.47
CA GLY A 90 -3.16 11.05 0.56
C GLY A 90 -3.71 9.62 0.45
N PHE A 91 -3.07 8.64 1.09
CA PHE A 91 -3.48 7.24 1.16
C PHE A 91 -3.43 6.74 2.62
N PRO A 92 -4.28 7.30 3.52
CA PRO A 92 -4.30 6.89 4.92
C PRO A 92 -4.85 5.47 5.08
N ILE A 93 -4.63 4.86 6.25
CA ILE A 93 -5.36 3.66 6.68
C ILE A 93 -6.82 4.06 6.94
N ALA A 94 -7.77 3.20 6.59
CA ALA A 94 -9.19 3.41 6.84
C ALA A 94 -9.47 3.60 8.34
N GLN A 95 -10.29 4.60 8.69
CA GLN A 95 -10.52 4.98 10.09
C GLN A 95 -11.72 4.28 10.74
N GLY A 96 -12.43 3.42 9.99
CA GLY A 96 -13.53 2.66 10.55
C GLY A 96 -14.30 1.82 9.53
N ALA A 97 -15.21 0.99 10.05
CA ALA A 97 -15.92 -0.01 9.26
C ALA A 97 -16.82 0.56 8.14
N PHE A 98 -17.17 1.85 8.16
CA PHE A 98 -17.99 2.50 7.12
C PHE A 98 -17.18 3.49 6.27
N ASP A 99 -15.87 3.59 6.48
CA ASP A 99 -15.00 4.39 5.62
C ASP A 99 -15.10 3.87 4.19
N MET A 100 -15.25 4.77 3.22
CA MET A 100 -15.49 4.45 1.81
C MET A 100 -14.21 4.51 0.98
N SER A 101 -13.06 4.74 1.60
CA SER A 101 -11.77 4.79 0.93
C SER A 101 -11.33 3.41 0.40
N ILE A 102 -10.65 3.44 -0.74
CA ILE A 102 -9.88 2.30 -1.27
C ILE A 102 -8.51 2.33 -0.59
N ALA A 103 -8.48 1.87 0.66
CA ALA A 103 -7.33 1.97 1.55
C ALA A 103 -6.94 0.61 2.13
N PHE A 104 -5.79 0.57 2.79
CA PHE A 104 -5.53 -0.46 3.79
C PHE A 104 -6.45 -0.26 4.99
N GLY A 105 -6.83 -1.35 5.66
CA GLY A 105 -7.68 -1.30 6.85
C GLY A 105 -8.32 -2.66 7.14
N GLY A 106 -8.22 -3.09 8.39
CA GLY A 106 -8.80 -4.33 8.87
C GLY A 106 -10.11 -4.12 9.63
N SER A 107 -10.73 -5.23 10.02
CA SER A 107 -11.88 -5.21 10.94
C SER A 107 -11.50 -4.90 12.40
N HIS A 108 -10.19 -4.78 12.67
CA HIS A 108 -9.62 -4.57 13.98
C HIS A 108 -9.70 -3.10 14.39
N VAL A 109 -10.16 -2.84 15.61
CA VAL A 109 -10.28 -1.47 16.12
C VAL A 109 -8.89 -0.92 16.43
N GLY A 110 -8.55 0.20 15.80
CA GLY A 110 -7.33 0.98 16.10
C GLY A 110 -6.05 0.47 15.47
N ILE A 111 -6.07 -0.66 14.74
CA ILE A 111 -4.90 -1.23 14.08
C ILE A 111 -5.26 -1.77 12.68
N CYS A 112 -4.23 -1.91 11.86
CA CYS A 112 -4.24 -2.65 10.60
C CYS A 112 -3.01 -3.58 10.61
N GLN A 113 -3.23 -4.85 10.29
CA GLN A 113 -2.16 -5.84 10.21
C GLN A 113 -1.41 -5.70 8.89
N PHE A 114 -0.08 -5.67 8.97
CA PHE A 114 0.79 -5.67 7.82
C PHE A 114 1.86 -6.75 7.90
N ALA A 115 2.10 -7.42 6.78
CA ALA A 115 3.32 -8.16 6.52
C ALA A 115 4.36 -7.21 5.92
N PHE A 116 5.58 -7.30 6.43
CA PHE A 116 6.74 -6.55 5.94
C PHE A 116 7.56 -7.41 4.97
N ALA A 117 8.45 -6.78 4.22
CA ALA A 117 9.23 -7.46 3.17
C ALA A 117 10.22 -8.51 3.73
N ASP A 118 10.52 -8.46 5.03
CA ASP A 118 11.27 -9.48 5.76
C ASP A 118 10.43 -10.71 6.18
N GLY A 119 9.12 -10.69 5.92
CA GLY A 119 8.18 -11.75 6.30
C GLY A 119 7.61 -11.62 7.72
N SER A 120 8.03 -10.62 8.49
CA SER A 120 7.42 -10.33 9.80
C SER A 120 6.01 -9.76 9.64
N VAL A 121 5.12 -10.05 10.58
CA VAL A 121 3.77 -9.47 10.62
C VAL A 121 3.64 -8.60 11.87
N ARG A 122 3.27 -7.35 11.70
CA ARG A 122 3.15 -6.36 12.78
C ARG A 122 1.85 -5.58 12.67
N PRO A 123 1.18 -5.29 13.81
CA PRO A 123 0.12 -4.29 13.83
C PRO A 123 0.71 -2.90 13.58
N VAL A 124 0.02 -2.09 12.79
CA VAL A 124 0.28 -0.65 12.64
C VAL A 124 -0.96 0.09 13.11
N ARG A 125 -0.80 1.16 13.89
CA ARG A 125 -1.94 1.95 14.39
C ARG A 125 -2.71 2.53 13.21
N SER A 126 -4.04 2.43 13.22
CA SER A 126 -4.87 3.04 12.16
C SER A 126 -4.71 4.57 12.14
N ALA A 127 -4.40 5.17 13.29
CA ALA A 127 -4.11 6.59 13.45
C ALA A 127 -2.61 6.95 13.28
N ILE A 128 -1.82 6.09 12.64
CA ILE A 128 -0.44 6.42 12.26
C ILE A 128 -0.41 7.72 11.44
N ASP A 129 0.63 8.53 11.63
CA ASP A 129 0.90 9.68 10.80
C ASP A 129 1.15 9.26 9.34
N GLU A 130 0.52 9.95 8.39
CA GLU A 130 0.57 9.60 6.96
C GLU A 130 1.99 9.69 6.38
N LEU A 131 2.84 10.59 6.90
CA LEU A 131 4.23 10.65 6.45
C LEU A 131 4.98 9.39 6.90
N THR A 132 4.83 9.01 8.16
CA THR A 132 5.43 7.76 8.69
C THR A 132 4.93 6.53 7.93
N LEU A 133 3.63 6.48 7.62
CA LEU A 133 3.05 5.45 6.76
C LEU A 133 3.66 5.45 5.35
N GLY A 134 3.95 6.63 4.80
CA GLY A 134 4.61 6.79 3.52
C GLY A 134 6.03 6.24 3.52
N LEU A 135 6.81 6.51 4.58
CA LEU A 135 8.16 5.97 4.75
C LEU A 135 8.15 4.44 4.81
N LEU A 136 7.14 3.85 5.44
CA LEU A 136 6.95 2.40 5.47
C LEU A 136 6.54 1.83 4.10
N SER A 137 5.88 2.63 3.27
CA SER A 137 5.32 2.22 1.99
C SER A 137 6.30 2.41 0.82
N ASP A 138 7.32 3.25 0.97
CA ASP A 138 8.44 3.37 0.05
C ASP A 138 9.51 2.30 0.36
N ARG A 139 10.15 1.78 -0.69
CA ARG A 139 11.24 0.81 -0.55
C ARG A 139 12.63 1.46 -0.58
N SER A 140 12.72 2.69 -1.07
CA SER A 140 14.00 3.28 -1.50
C SER A 140 14.12 4.81 -1.38
N ASP A 141 13.40 5.44 -0.45
CA ASP A 141 13.50 6.88 -0.24
C ASP A 141 14.75 7.31 0.58
N GLY A 142 15.41 6.36 1.24
CA GLY A 142 16.62 6.56 2.03
C GLY A 142 16.38 7.27 3.36
N LEU A 143 15.12 7.44 3.78
CA LEU A 143 14.74 8.17 4.98
C LEU A 143 14.52 7.22 6.16
N PRO A 144 14.91 7.63 7.38
CA PRO A 144 14.74 6.80 8.57
C PRO A 144 13.26 6.70 8.96
N VAL A 145 12.77 5.48 9.15
CA VAL A 145 11.43 5.23 9.69
C VAL A 145 11.45 5.37 11.23
N PRO A 146 10.56 6.19 11.84
CA PRO A 146 10.31 6.20 13.27
C PRO A 146 10.02 4.80 13.84
N SER A 147 10.41 4.51 15.08
CA SER A 147 10.19 3.18 15.69
C SER A 147 8.84 3.00 16.38
N ASP A 148 8.04 4.06 16.49
CA ASP A 148 6.71 4.04 17.13
C ASP A 148 5.63 4.33 16.09
N TYR A 149 4.94 3.28 15.64
CA TYR A 149 3.86 3.32 14.66
C TYR A 149 2.79 2.26 14.92
#